data_AF-V6Q461-F1
#
_entry.id   AF-V6Q461-F1
#
_cell.length_a   1.000
_cell.length_b   1.000
_cell.length_c   1.000
_cell.angle_alpha   90.00
_cell.angle_beta   90.00
_cell.angle_gamma   90.00
#
_symmetry.space_group_name_H-M   'P 1'
#
loop_
_entity.id
_entity.type
_entity.pdbx_description
1 polymer ?
#
loop_
_entity_poly.entity_id
_entity_poly.type
_entity_poly.pdbx_seq_one_letter_code
_entity_poly.pdbx_strand_id
1 'polypeptide(L)'
;MVNEEPINYQEKVKEIIGLQRESTRAIKKDAVLANEWIITSTQLFFKDMDQEDLNLFFETALDYFSSKSRSQNMAYAQVHLDETTPHMHLGIVPMADGNYQGKI
;
A
#
# COMPACT_ATOMS: atom_id res chain seq x y z
N MET A 1 6.33 -11.49 1.33
CA MET A 1 5.64 -10.18 1.51
C MET A 1 6.43 -9.10 0.77
N VAL A 2 5.78 -8.03 0.30
CA VAL A 2 6.19 -7.25 -0.90
C VAL A 2 7.54 -6.52 -0.78
N ASN A 3 8.14 -6.41 0.41
CA ASN A 3 9.52 -5.91 0.53
C ASN A 3 10.34 -6.81 1.45
N GLU A 4 11.33 -7.50 0.88
CA GLU A 4 12.35 -8.25 1.63
C GLU A 4 13.41 -7.31 2.23
N GLU A 5 13.52 -6.09 1.70
CA GLU A 5 14.50 -5.06 2.08
C GLU A 5 13.81 -3.74 2.51
N PRO A 6 14.44 -2.90 3.34
CA PRO A 6 13.93 -1.58 3.68
C PRO A 6 13.76 -0.73 2.41
N ILE A 7 12.54 -0.23 2.20
CA ILE A 7 12.24 0.63 1.05
C ILE A 7 12.06 2.08 1.47
N ASN A 8 12.52 2.99 0.61
CA ASN A 8 12.20 4.40 0.73
C ASN A 8 10.83 4.66 0.10
N TYR A 9 9.79 4.74 0.92
CA TYR A 9 8.42 4.98 0.46
C TYR A 9 8.30 6.21 -0.42
N GLN A 10 9.02 7.29 -0.10
CA GLN A 10 8.96 8.53 -0.87
C GLN A 10 9.51 8.35 -2.29
N GLU A 11 10.62 7.63 -2.44
CA GLU A 11 11.21 7.35 -3.74
C GLU A 11 10.31 6.44 -4.56
N LYS A 12 9.75 5.38 -3.95
CA LYS A 12 8.87 4.45 -4.66
C LYS A 12 7.59 5.12 -5.16
N VAL A 13 6.99 5.97 -4.33
CA VAL A 13 5.83 6.78 -4.70
C VAL A 13 6.17 7.72 -5.86
N LYS A 14 7.32 8.41 -5.80
CA LYS A 14 7.78 9.30 -6.90
C LYS A 14 8.06 8.55 -8.20
N GLU A 15 8.60 7.34 -8.12
CA GLU A 15 8.83 6.47 -9.29
C GLU A 15 7.51 6.15 -9.99
N ILE A 16 6.52 5.64 -9.25
CA ILE A 16 5.19 5.30 -9.78
C ILE A 16 4.53 6.51 -10.45
N ILE A 17 4.61 7.67 -9.80
CA ILE A 17 4.14 8.95 -10.34
C ILE A 17 4.86 9.28 -11.65
N GLY A 18 6.18 9.21 -11.66
CA GLY A 18 7.00 9.56 -12.83
C GLY A 18 6.72 8.67 -14.04
N LEU A 19 6.42 7.39 -13.81
CA LEU A 19 6.10 6.44 -14.87
C LEU A 19 4.73 6.66 -15.52
N GLN A 20 3.78 7.24 -14.78
CA GLN A 20 2.39 7.36 -15.23
C GLN A 20 1.98 8.78 -15.58
N ARG A 21 2.63 9.81 -15.02
CA ARG A 21 2.19 11.20 -15.12
C ARG A 21 2.44 11.77 -16.50
N GLU A 22 1.39 12.34 -17.11
CA GLU A 22 1.49 13.02 -18.41
C GLU A 22 1.77 14.53 -18.28
N SER A 23 1.34 15.16 -17.18
CA SER A 23 1.49 16.61 -17.00
C SER A 23 2.92 17.02 -16.66
N THR A 24 3.46 18.00 -17.39
CA THR A 24 4.76 18.63 -17.13
C THR A 24 4.72 19.67 -16.00
N ARG A 25 3.53 20.01 -15.48
CA ARG A 25 3.41 20.97 -14.37
C ARG A 25 4.03 20.39 -13.11
N ALA A 26 4.59 21.26 -12.27
CA ALA A 26 5.07 20.85 -10.95
C ALA A 26 3.92 20.24 -10.12
N ILE A 27 4.24 19.19 -9.37
CA ILE A 27 3.34 18.61 -8.37
C ILE A 27 3.19 19.64 -7.24
N LYS A 28 1.96 19.86 -6.78
CA LYS A 28 1.74 20.78 -5.67
C LYS A 28 2.40 20.24 -4.41
N LYS A 29 2.98 21.14 -3.60
CA LYS A 29 3.66 20.78 -2.34
C LYS A 29 2.74 20.12 -1.30
N ASP A 30 1.42 20.33 -1.42
CA ASP A 30 0.36 19.82 -0.55
C ASP A 30 -0.44 18.67 -1.20
N ALA A 31 0.05 18.10 -2.30
CA ALA A 31 -0.60 16.96 -2.93
C ALA A 31 -0.51 15.72 -2.04
N VAL A 32 -1.62 15.00 -1.90
CA VAL A 32 -1.64 13.65 -1.33
C VAL A 32 -1.04 12.70 -2.36
N LEU A 33 0.17 12.20 -2.07
CA LEU A 33 0.94 11.37 -3.01
C LEU A 33 0.65 9.87 -2.88
N ALA A 34 0.19 9.41 -1.72
CA ALA A 34 -0.23 8.04 -1.47
C ALA A 34 -1.36 8.03 -0.44
N ASN A 35 -2.25 7.04 -0.55
CA ASN A 35 -3.20 6.68 0.48
C ASN A 35 -2.66 5.43 1.20
N GLU A 36 -2.47 5.53 2.51
CA GLU A 36 -2.05 4.40 3.33
C GLU A 36 -3.28 3.73 3.96
N TRP A 37 -3.45 2.46 3.67
CA TRP A 37 -4.49 1.61 4.24
C TRP A 37 -3.89 0.76 5.35
N ILE A 38 -4.51 0.79 6.52
CA ILE A 38 -4.19 -0.14 7.60
C ILE A 38 -5.13 -1.33 7.49
N ILE A 39 -4.57 -2.51 7.24
CA ILE A 39 -5.31 -3.76 7.19
C ILE A 39 -4.99 -4.53 8.45
N THR A 40 -6.00 -4.74 9.29
CA THR A 40 -5.85 -5.43 10.58
C THR A 40 -7.20 -5.96 11.05
N SER A 41 -7.21 -6.55 12.23
CA SER A 41 -8.39 -6.99 12.97
C SER A 41 -8.11 -6.82 14.47
N THR A 42 -8.91 -7.47 15.32
CA THR A 42 -8.66 -7.50 16.77
C THR A 42 -7.58 -8.52 17.13
N GLN A 43 -6.94 -8.36 18.29
CA GLN A 43 -6.04 -9.39 18.84
C GLN A 43 -6.71 -10.76 18.95
N LEU A 44 -8.00 -10.77 19.31
CA LEU A 44 -8.77 -12.00 19.49
C LEU A 44 -8.95 -12.76 18.18
N PHE A 45 -9.03 -12.05 17.05
CA PHE A 45 -9.12 -12.65 15.72
C PHE A 45 -7.82 -13.37 15.34
N PHE A 46 -6.66 -12.81 15.69
CA PHE A 46 -5.34 -13.37 15.35
C PHE A 46 -4.80 -14.39 16.37
N LYS A 47 -5.44 -14.52 17.53
CA LYS A 47 -4.90 -15.23 18.70
C LYS A 47 -4.46 -16.67 18.41
N ASP A 48 -5.24 -17.39 17.61
CA ASP A 48 -5.04 -18.82 17.34
C ASP A 48 -4.62 -19.09 15.88
N MET A 49 -4.24 -18.06 15.13
CA MET A 49 -3.71 -18.20 13.77
C MET A 49 -2.24 -18.60 13.81
N ASP A 50 -1.87 -19.56 12.97
CA ASP A 50 -0.46 -19.83 12.71
C ASP A 50 0.10 -18.87 11.65
N GLN A 51 1.39 -19.04 11.31
CA GLN A 51 2.04 -18.16 10.34
C GLN A 51 1.45 -18.31 8.92
N GLU A 52 0.95 -19.49 8.55
CA GLU A 52 0.35 -19.73 7.24
C GLU A 52 -0.99 -19.00 7.12
N ASP A 53 -1.84 -19.10 8.15
CA ASP A 53 -3.12 -18.39 8.24
C ASP A 53 -2.92 -16.86 8.25
N LEU A 54 -1.94 -16.36 9.01
CA LEU A 54 -1.59 -14.94 9.03
C LEU A 54 -1.14 -14.44 7.65
N ASN A 55 -0.26 -15.19 6.97
CA ASN A 55 0.18 -14.83 5.63
C ASN A 55 -0.99 -14.83 4.66
N LEU A 56 -1.84 -15.87 4.71
CA LEU A 56 -3.02 -15.98 3.85
C LEU A 56 -3.98 -14.80 4.05
N PHE A 57 -4.18 -14.34 5.29
CA PHE A 57 -5.01 -13.17 5.58
C PHE A 57 -4.49 -11.91 4.87
N PHE A 58 -3.20 -11.60 5.01
CA PHE A 58 -2.62 -10.40 4.41
C PHE A 58 -2.45 -10.51 2.89
N GLU A 59 -2.11 -11.68 2.36
CA GLU A 59 -2.05 -11.94 0.91
C GLU A 59 -3.43 -11.82 0.27
N THR A 60 -4.47 -12.39 0.88
CA THR A 60 -5.85 -12.25 0.40
C THR A 60 -6.29 -10.79 0.40
N ALA A 61 -5.94 -10.03 1.43
CA ALA A 61 -6.23 -8.61 1.49
C ALA A 61 -5.46 -7.85 0.39
N LEU A 62 -4.18 -8.14 0.21
CA LEU A 62 -3.35 -7.56 -0.84
C LEU A 62 -3.97 -7.80 -2.21
N ASP A 63 -4.32 -9.05 -2.53
CA ASP A 63 -4.95 -9.44 -3.79
C ASP A 63 -6.27 -8.72 -4.05
N TYR A 64 -7.10 -8.55 -3.00
CA TYR A 64 -8.32 -7.76 -3.09
C TYR A 64 -8.01 -6.33 -3.54
N PHE A 65 -7.05 -5.66 -2.91
CA PHE A 65 -6.66 -4.31 -3.31
C PHE A 65 -5.95 -4.29 -4.67
N SER A 66 -5.12 -5.27 -5.02
CA SER A 66 -4.46 -5.37 -6.34
C SER A 66 -5.45 -5.58 -7.48
N SER A 67 -6.58 -6.25 -7.23
CA SER A 67 -7.63 -6.47 -8.23
C SER A 67 -8.54 -5.25 -8.43
N LYS A 68 -8.72 -4.44 -7.39
CA LYS A 68 -9.58 -3.24 -7.40
C LYS A 68 -8.82 -1.98 -7.80
N SER A 69 -7.60 -1.84 -7.32
CA SER A 69 -6.67 -0.82 -7.76
C SER A 69 -5.92 -1.32 -9.00
N ARG A 70 -5.24 -0.42 -9.70
CA ARG A 70 -4.25 -0.85 -10.69
C ARG A 70 -3.04 -1.33 -9.90
N SER A 71 -2.64 -2.60 -9.98
CA SER A 71 -1.49 -3.15 -9.25
C SER A 71 -0.21 -2.31 -9.35
N GLN A 72 0.01 -1.67 -10.51
CA GLN A 72 1.11 -0.71 -10.75
C GLN A 72 1.11 0.53 -9.83
N ASN A 73 0.02 0.80 -9.13
CA ASN A 73 -0.12 1.89 -8.17
C ASN A 73 0.25 1.50 -6.74
N MET A 74 0.48 0.21 -6.47
CA MET A 74 0.83 -0.26 -5.14
C MET A 74 2.30 0.05 -4.89
N ALA A 75 2.56 0.98 -3.98
CA ALA A 75 3.92 1.41 -3.65
C ALA A 75 4.57 0.45 -2.65
N TYR A 76 3.81 -0.02 -1.67
CA TYR A 76 4.32 -0.89 -0.61
C TYR A 76 3.18 -1.62 0.10
N ALA A 77 3.49 -2.81 0.60
CA ALA A 77 2.64 -3.57 1.50
C ALA A 77 3.53 -4.22 2.57
N GLN A 78 3.55 -3.62 3.77
CA GLN A 78 4.43 -4.01 4.87
C GLN A 78 3.60 -4.55 6.02
N VAL A 79 3.84 -5.79 6.43
CA VAL A 79 3.19 -6.39 7.60
C VAL A 79 4.10 -6.22 8.81
N HIS A 80 3.52 -5.74 9.93
CA HIS A 80 4.16 -5.65 11.23
C HIS A 80 3.56 -6.73 12.15
N LEU A 81 4.43 -7.58 12.71
CA LEU A 81 4.07 -8.67 13.63
C LEU A 81 4.69 -8.46 15.03
N ASP A 82 5.57 -7.48 15.17
CA ASP A 82 6.32 -7.12 16.38
C ASP A 82 5.60 -6.09 17.26
N GLU A 83 4.45 -5.58 16.79
CA GLU A 83 3.59 -4.66 17.53
C GLU A 83 2.45 -5.38 18.30
N THR A 84 1.54 -4.60 18.89
CA THR A 84 0.46 -5.13 19.76
C THR A 84 -0.56 -5.99 19.00
N THR A 85 -0.77 -5.75 17.70
CA THR A 85 -1.72 -6.52 16.89
C THR A 85 -1.19 -6.60 15.46
N PRO A 86 -1.16 -7.79 14.84
CA PRO A 86 -0.74 -7.92 13.45
C PRO A 86 -1.50 -6.96 12.53
N HIS A 87 -0.77 -6.18 11.73
CA HIS A 87 -1.36 -5.27 10.77
C HIS A 87 -0.45 -5.04 9.56
N MET A 88 -1.05 -4.62 8.45
CA MET A 88 -0.35 -4.25 7.23
C MET A 88 -0.54 -2.77 6.91
N HIS A 89 0.56 -2.07 6.66
CA HIS A 89 0.57 -0.77 6.00
C HIS A 89 0.61 -0.98 4.48
N LEU A 90 -0.47 -0.61 3.80
CA LEU A 90 -0.60 -0.71 2.35
C LEU A 90 -0.67 0.68 1.70
N GLY A 91 0.38 1.07 1.01
CA GLY A 91 0.49 2.36 0.32
C GLY A 91 0.07 2.27 -1.14
N ILE A 92 -0.97 3.03 -1.53
CA ILE A 92 -1.45 3.09 -2.91
C ILE A 92 -1.34 4.51 -3.43
N VAL A 93 -0.63 4.69 -4.54
CA VAL A 93 -0.54 5.97 -5.26
C VAL A 93 -1.84 6.17 -6.05
N PRO A 94 -2.60 7.26 -5.85
CA PRO A 94 -3.89 7.46 -6.51
C PRO A 94 -3.71 7.96 -7.95
N MET A 95 -3.02 7.21 -8.81
CA MET A 95 -2.85 7.53 -10.23
C MET A 95 -3.98 6.94 -11.08
N ALA A 96 -4.52 7.75 -11.98
CA ALA A 96 -5.47 7.34 -13.00
C ALA A 96 -5.42 8.30 -14.18
N ASP A 97 -5.37 7.74 -15.39
CA ASP A 97 -5.39 8.47 -16.67
C ASP A 97 -4.39 9.64 -16.69
N GLY A 98 -3.13 9.34 -16.34
CA GLY A 98 -2.04 10.31 -16.35
C GLY A 98 -2.04 11.33 -15.20
N ASN A 99 -3.00 11.26 -14.28
CA ASN A 99 -3.26 12.27 -13.26
C ASN A 99 -3.45 11.70 -11.86
N TYR A 100 -3.34 12.56 -10.85
CA TYR A 100 -3.69 12.22 -9.47
C TYR A 100 -5.19 12.31 -9.25
N GLN A 101 -5.76 11.29 -8.64
CA GLN A 101 -7.13 11.27 -8.11
C GLN A 101 -7.11 11.17 -6.58
N GLY A 102 -6.18 11.88 -5.92
CA GLY A 102 -5.99 11.86 -4.46
C GLY A 102 -7.11 12.51 -3.63
N LYS A 103 -8.26 12.81 -4.23
CA LYS A 103 -9.47 13.16 -3.49
C LYS A 103 -10.34 11.91 -3.43
N ILE A 104 -10.41 11.33 -2.23
CA ILE A 104 -11.45 10.35 -1.88
C ILE A 104 -12.78 11.09 -1.80
#